data_AF-A0A7C0VT32-F1
#
_entry.id   AF-A0A7C0VT32-F1
#
_cell.length_a   1.000
_cell.length_b   1.000
_cell.length_c   1.000
_cell.angle_alpha   90.00
_cell.angle_beta   90.00
_cell.angle_gamma   90.00
#
_symmetry.space_group_name_H-M   'P 1'
#
loop_
_entity.id
_entity.type
_entity.pdbx_description
1 polymer ?
#
loop_
_entity_poly.entity_id
_entity_poly.type
_entity_poly.pdbx_seq_one_letter_code
_entity_poly.pdbx_strand_id
1 'polypeptide(L)'
;RRKLIILSTAPEYARITLELSHGKEVTPAHFYIGENDTVRVLAEFIGGCGAGRIYAGIQPDGTVVPCAFLPIPVGNIRTKDFSYIWSHSKLFNLLRNRENFTGNCRTCPYRNICGGCRARAYHYTLDVLGDDPGCILNKDVWERVLRGEYDRNLSEFNWVEVEAFLRKPRLFINQPIPEQSKMRKRKIALHSIHSF
;
A
#
# COMPACT_ATOMS: atom_id res chain seq x y z
N ARG A 1 2.77 -38.99 3.92
CA ARG A 1 3.52 -37.72 3.74
C ARG A 1 2.64 -36.57 4.26
N ARG A 2 3.12 -35.73 5.18
CA ARG A 2 2.38 -34.51 5.57
C ARG A 2 2.40 -33.53 4.38
N LYS A 3 1.25 -32.93 4.05
CA LYS A 3 1.18 -31.89 3.01
C LYS A 3 1.92 -30.64 3.52
N LEU A 4 2.87 -30.14 2.73
CA LEU A 4 3.53 -28.85 2.97
C LEU A 4 2.54 -27.73 2.62
N ILE A 5 2.30 -26.81 3.54
CA ILE A 5 1.46 -25.62 3.30
C ILE A 5 2.41 -24.42 3.27
N ILE A 6 2.44 -23.72 2.13
CA ILE A 6 3.23 -22.50 1.95
C ILE A 6 2.29 -21.32 2.11
N LEU A 7 2.62 -20.42 3.03
CA LEU A 7 1.92 -19.17 3.25
C LEU A 7 2.81 -18.02 2.79
N SER A 8 2.23 -17.06 2.09
CA SER A 8 2.94 -15.88 1.61
C SER A 8 2.12 -14.62 1.87
N THR A 9 2.78 -13.58 2.35
CA THR A 9 2.21 -12.24 2.51
C THR A 9 2.42 -11.39 1.25
N ALA A 10 3.05 -11.92 0.20
CA ALA A 10 3.26 -11.22 -1.06
C ALA A 10 1.97 -11.24 -1.91
N PRO A 11 1.35 -10.08 -2.21
CA PRO A 11 0.13 -10.02 -3.02
C PRO A 11 0.29 -10.65 -4.42
N GLU A 12 1.52 -10.63 -4.96
CA GLU A 12 1.84 -11.19 -6.26
C GLU A 12 1.70 -12.71 -6.29
N TYR A 13 1.77 -13.38 -5.14
CA TYR A 13 1.68 -14.83 -5.06
C TYR A 13 0.35 -15.34 -5.64
N ALA A 14 -0.75 -14.62 -5.41
CA ALA A 14 -2.06 -14.93 -5.99
C ALA A 14 -2.07 -14.93 -7.52
N ARG A 15 -1.36 -13.96 -8.14
CA ARG A 15 -1.20 -13.92 -9.61
C ARG A 15 -0.33 -15.07 -10.08
N ILE A 16 0.81 -15.30 -9.41
CA ILE A 16 1.75 -16.36 -9.80
C ILE A 16 1.08 -17.74 -9.73
N THR A 17 0.28 -18.02 -8.71
CA THR A 17 -0.45 -19.29 -8.63
C THR A 17 -1.49 -19.43 -9.73
N LEU A 18 -2.23 -18.35 -10.04
CA LEU A 18 -3.18 -18.34 -11.15
C LEU A 18 -2.51 -18.58 -12.50
N GLU A 19 -1.38 -17.92 -12.76
CA GLU A 19 -0.63 -18.06 -14.02
C GLU A 19 -0.03 -19.46 -14.17
N LEU A 20 0.67 -19.96 -13.16
CA LEU A 20 1.34 -21.25 -13.20
C LEU A 20 0.37 -22.44 -13.23
N SER A 21 -0.81 -22.29 -12.61
CA SER A 21 -1.86 -23.30 -12.65
C SER A 21 -2.72 -23.24 -13.91
N HIS A 22 -2.48 -22.29 -14.82
CA HIS A 22 -3.32 -22.02 -15.99
C HIS A 22 -4.78 -21.76 -15.62
N GLY A 23 -5.01 -21.00 -14.55
CA GLY A 23 -6.35 -20.59 -14.12
C GLY A 23 -7.09 -21.59 -13.22
N LYS A 24 -6.43 -22.68 -12.81
CA LYS A 24 -7.04 -23.74 -11.97
C LYS A 24 -6.97 -23.44 -10.48
N GLU A 25 -5.92 -22.76 -10.02
CA GLU A 25 -5.66 -22.45 -8.63
C GLU A 25 -5.49 -20.94 -8.43
N VAL A 26 -5.92 -20.44 -7.28
CA VAL A 26 -5.70 -19.04 -6.90
C VAL A 26 -5.69 -18.91 -5.39
N THR A 27 -4.79 -18.07 -4.89
CA THR A 27 -4.61 -17.82 -3.46
C THR A 27 -5.35 -16.52 -3.11
N PRO A 28 -6.56 -16.56 -2.54
CA PRO A 28 -7.23 -15.33 -2.10
C PRO A 28 -6.51 -14.77 -0.86
N ALA A 29 -6.06 -13.52 -0.96
CA ALA A 29 -5.35 -12.81 0.11
C ALA A 29 -4.01 -13.49 0.49
N HIS A 30 -3.57 -13.34 1.74
CA HIS A 30 -2.38 -13.99 2.31
C HIS A 30 -2.59 -15.49 2.61
N PHE A 31 -3.65 -16.13 2.08
CA PHE A 31 -4.04 -17.49 2.41
C PHE A 31 -4.23 -18.36 1.16
N TYR A 32 -3.62 -19.55 1.16
CA TYR A 32 -3.86 -20.55 0.12
C TYR A 32 -5.20 -21.25 0.35
N ILE A 33 -6.07 -21.26 -0.66
CA ILE A 33 -7.28 -22.07 -0.71
C ILE A 33 -7.30 -22.74 -2.10
N GLY A 34 -7.43 -24.07 -2.16
CA GLY A 34 -7.17 -24.88 -3.36
C GLY A 34 -8.13 -24.68 -4.55
N GLU A 35 -8.16 -25.67 -5.46
CA GLU A 35 -8.96 -25.64 -6.71
C GLU A 35 -10.48 -25.54 -6.44
N ASN A 36 -11.07 -24.36 -6.63
CA ASN A 36 -12.52 -24.15 -6.58
C ASN A 36 -12.91 -22.85 -7.31
N ASP A 37 -13.88 -22.90 -8.23
CA ASP A 37 -14.38 -21.72 -8.97
C ASP A 37 -14.89 -20.61 -8.03
N THR A 38 -15.48 -20.97 -6.90
CA THR A 38 -15.93 -20.03 -5.86
C THR A 38 -14.74 -19.25 -5.28
N VAL A 39 -13.60 -19.92 -5.08
CA VAL A 39 -12.38 -19.31 -4.54
C VAL A 39 -11.78 -18.32 -5.53
N ARG A 40 -11.91 -18.59 -6.84
CA ARG A 40 -11.50 -17.65 -7.90
C ARG A 40 -12.34 -16.39 -7.92
N VAL A 41 -13.66 -16.52 -7.85
CA VAL A 41 -14.56 -15.35 -7.74
C VAL A 41 -14.25 -14.57 -6.47
N LEU A 42 -14.09 -15.24 -5.32
CA LEU A 42 -13.71 -14.60 -4.07
C LEU A 42 -12.37 -13.87 -4.18
N ALA A 43 -11.38 -14.41 -4.89
CA ALA A 43 -10.09 -13.76 -5.07
C ALA A 43 -10.20 -12.40 -5.79
N GLU A 44 -11.23 -12.14 -6.60
CA GLU A 44 -11.43 -10.81 -7.17
C GLU A 44 -11.88 -9.78 -6.12
N PHE A 45 -12.58 -10.22 -5.07
CA PHE A 45 -13.08 -9.36 -4.00
C PHE A 45 -12.09 -9.24 -2.85
N ILE A 46 -11.53 -10.37 -2.39
CA ILE A 46 -10.67 -10.46 -1.21
C ILE A 46 -9.19 -10.77 -1.55
N GLY A 47 -8.82 -10.88 -2.82
CA GLY A 47 -7.45 -11.16 -3.23
C GLY A 47 -6.48 -10.00 -3.02
N GLY A 48 -5.19 -10.33 -2.97
CA GLY A 48 -4.11 -9.35 -2.99
C GLY A 48 -3.93 -8.59 -1.68
N CYS A 49 -3.44 -7.36 -1.78
CA CYS A 49 -3.23 -6.54 -0.57
C CYS A 49 -4.56 -6.24 0.14
N GLY A 50 -4.62 -6.63 1.42
CA GLY A 50 -5.80 -6.46 2.28
C GLY A 50 -5.84 -5.14 3.05
N ALA A 51 -4.84 -4.27 2.91
CA ALA A 51 -4.71 -3.03 3.67
C ALA A 51 -5.92 -2.09 3.46
N GLY A 52 -6.67 -1.79 4.53
CA GLY A 52 -7.90 -0.98 4.47
C GLY A 52 -9.08 -1.65 3.75
N ARG A 53 -8.91 -2.90 3.27
CA ARG A 53 -9.92 -3.68 2.54
C ARG A 53 -10.47 -4.83 3.38
N ILE A 54 -9.57 -5.56 4.00
CA ILE A 54 -9.85 -6.80 4.77
C ILE A 54 -9.39 -6.62 6.21
N TYR A 55 -8.34 -5.84 6.44
CA TYR A 55 -7.82 -5.55 7.77
C TYR A 55 -7.29 -4.12 7.88
N ALA A 56 -7.10 -3.68 9.12
CA ALA A 56 -6.36 -2.49 9.51
C ALA A 56 -5.47 -2.84 10.71
N GLY A 57 -4.38 -2.09 10.90
CA GLY A 57 -3.57 -2.13 12.11
C GLY A 57 -4.03 -1.08 13.12
N ILE A 58 -3.87 -1.38 14.41
CA ILE A 58 -4.07 -0.43 15.51
C ILE A 58 -2.76 -0.37 16.28
N GLN A 59 -2.18 0.82 16.40
CA GLN A 59 -0.96 1.08 17.16
C GLN A 59 -1.25 1.14 18.66
N PRO A 60 -0.24 0.99 19.54
CA PRO A 60 -0.45 0.99 21.00
C PRO A 60 -1.13 2.25 21.57
N ASP A 61 -1.00 3.39 20.89
CA ASP A 61 -1.64 4.66 21.22
C ASP A 61 -3.10 4.78 20.71
N GLY A 62 -3.61 3.74 20.05
CA GLY A 62 -4.94 3.71 19.42
C GLY A 62 -4.98 4.24 17.99
N THR A 63 -3.85 4.66 17.41
CA THR A 63 -3.81 5.15 16.03
C THR A 63 -4.08 4.01 15.05
N VAL A 64 -5.07 4.19 14.17
CA VAL A 64 -5.45 3.24 13.13
C VAL A 64 -4.61 3.49 11.87
N VAL A 65 -4.07 2.43 11.27
CA VAL A 65 -3.29 2.44 10.02
C VAL A 65 -3.79 1.35 9.07
N PRO A 66 -3.62 1.47 7.74
CA PRO A 66 -4.10 0.45 6.80
C PRO A 66 -3.41 -0.91 6.93
N CYS A 67 -2.14 -0.93 7.32
CA CYS A 67 -1.35 -2.14 7.47
C CYS A 67 -0.18 -1.88 8.43
N ALA A 68 0.32 -2.93 9.10
CA ALA A 68 1.51 -2.84 9.95
C ALA A 68 2.75 -2.28 9.21
N PHE A 69 2.80 -2.45 7.89
CA PHE A 69 3.89 -1.95 7.03
C PHE A 69 3.55 -0.63 6.33
N LEU A 70 2.35 -0.09 6.49
CA LEU A 70 1.92 1.17 5.87
C LEU A 70 1.57 2.16 6.97
N PRO A 71 2.57 2.90 7.52
CA PRO A 71 2.42 3.72 8.73
C PRO A 71 1.74 5.07 8.41
N ILE A 72 0.59 5.01 7.75
CA ILE A 72 -0.20 6.17 7.40
C ILE A 72 -1.41 6.24 8.34
N PRO A 73 -1.49 7.22 9.26
CA PRO A 73 -2.62 7.36 10.16
C PRO A 73 -3.92 7.65 9.40
N VAL A 74 -5.00 6.97 9.77
CA VAL A 74 -6.35 7.18 9.20
C VAL A 74 -7.41 7.54 10.24
N GLY A 75 -7.03 7.58 11.51
CA GLY A 75 -7.89 7.89 12.65
C GLY A 75 -7.30 7.35 13.95
N ASN A 76 -7.99 7.57 15.08
CA ASN A 76 -7.59 7.02 16.37
C ASN A 76 -8.83 6.52 17.14
N ILE A 77 -8.80 5.26 17.59
CA ILE A 77 -9.94 4.60 18.25
C ILE A 77 -10.32 5.22 19.60
N ARG A 78 -9.42 6.01 20.21
CA ARG A 78 -9.68 6.73 21.45
C ARG A 78 -10.56 7.97 21.23
N THR A 79 -10.73 8.39 19.97
CA THR A 79 -11.45 9.60 19.59
C THR A 79 -12.66 9.35 18.70
N LYS A 80 -12.67 8.26 17.92
CA LYS A 80 -13.76 7.87 17.02
C LYS A 80 -13.92 6.36 17.01
N ASP A 81 -15.14 5.88 16.83
CA ASP A 81 -15.41 4.45 16.69
C ASP A 81 -14.65 3.85 15.51
N PHE A 82 -14.14 2.62 15.69
CA PHE A 82 -13.45 1.92 14.61
C PHE A 82 -14.34 1.74 13.38
N SER A 83 -15.64 1.46 13.56
CA SER A 83 -16.61 1.34 12.45
C SER A 83 -16.72 2.61 11.63
N TYR A 84 -16.67 3.78 12.30
CA TYR A 84 -16.67 5.07 11.65
C TYR A 84 -15.38 5.30 10.86
N ILE A 85 -14.21 5.09 11.48
CA ILE A 85 -12.90 5.21 10.83
C ILE A 85 -12.82 4.26 9.62
N TRP A 86 -13.27 3.02 9.81
CA TRP A 86 -13.31 2.01 8.77
C TRP A 86 -14.13 2.46 7.57
N SER A 87 -15.35 2.96 7.78
CA SER A 87 -16.27 3.27 6.68
C SER A 87 -15.99 4.62 6.01
N HIS A 88 -15.43 5.59 6.75
CA HIS A 88 -15.33 6.98 6.30
C HIS A 88 -13.90 7.47 6.05
N SER A 89 -12.87 6.68 6.38
CA SER A 89 -11.49 7.05 6.06
C SER A 89 -11.30 7.18 4.54
N LYS A 90 -10.82 8.35 4.11
CA LYS A 90 -10.52 8.64 2.70
C LYS A 90 -9.54 7.63 2.12
N LEU A 91 -8.45 7.34 2.83
CA LEU A 91 -7.44 6.39 2.36
C LEU A 91 -8.00 4.97 2.25
N PHE A 92 -8.83 4.53 3.21
CA PHE A 92 -9.46 3.21 3.09
C PHE A 92 -10.38 3.12 1.88
N ASN A 93 -11.19 4.16 1.62
CA ASN A 93 -12.07 4.18 0.46
C ASN A 93 -11.28 4.22 -0.86
N LEU A 94 -10.15 4.93 -0.90
CA LEU A 94 -9.23 4.91 -2.04
C LEU A 94 -8.64 3.51 -2.28
N LEU A 95 -8.21 2.82 -1.22
CA LEU A 95 -7.61 1.48 -1.30
C LEU A 95 -8.62 0.39 -1.67
N ARG A 96 -9.89 0.53 -1.26
CA ARG A 96 -10.98 -0.40 -1.60
C ARG A 96 -11.35 -0.36 -3.07
N ASN A 97 -11.41 0.82 -3.65
CA ASN A 97 -11.67 0.98 -5.06
C ASN A 97 -10.35 0.95 -5.85
N ARG A 98 -10.02 -0.23 -6.37
CA ARG A 98 -8.78 -0.44 -7.15
C ARG A 98 -8.75 0.30 -8.48
N GLU A 99 -9.87 0.84 -8.96
CA GLU A 99 -9.87 1.77 -10.11
C GLU A 99 -9.03 3.03 -9.85
N ASN A 100 -8.84 3.39 -8.58
CA ASN A 100 -8.03 4.53 -8.17
C ASN A 100 -6.53 4.29 -8.26
N PHE A 101 -6.08 3.04 -8.50
CA PHE A 101 -4.66 2.78 -8.67
C PHE A 101 -4.12 3.56 -9.86
N THR A 102 -2.83 3.87 -9.83
CA THR A 102 -2.12 4.55 -10.92
C THR A 102 -1.15 3.58 -11.59
N GLY A 103 -0.64 3.95 -12.77
CA GLY A 103 0.33 3.14 -13.51
C GLY A 103 -0.21 1.80 -13.98
N ASN A 104 0.68 0.81 -14.07
CA ASN A 104 0.39 -0.54 -14.59
C ASN A 104 -0.62 -1.28 -13.72
N CYS A 105 -0.60 -1.11 -12.40
CA CYS A 105 -1.53 -1.76 -11.48
C CYS A 105 -2.99 -1.34 -11.74
N ARG A 106 -3.23 -0.17 -12.36
CA ARG A 106 -4.57 0.27 -12.74
C ARG A 106 -5.16 -0.54 -13.89
N THR A 107 -4.37 -0.83 -14.91
CA THR A 107 -4.82 -1.49 -16.14
C THR A 107 -4.49 -2.97 -16.20
N CYS A 108 -3.75 -3.48 -15.21
CA CYS A 108 -3.35 -4.87 -15.11
C CYS A 108 -4.58 -5.81 -15.05
N PRO A 109 -4.61 -6.90 -15.84
CA PRO A 109 -5.71 -7.86 -15.81
C PRO A 109 -5.84 -8.55 -14.44
N TYR A 110 -4.78 -8.58 -13.64
CA TYR A 110 -4.75 -9.18 -12.30
C TYR A 110 -5.00 -8.17 -11.19
N ARG A 111 -5.43 -6.94 -11.51
CA ARG A 111 -5.62 -5.86 -10.52
C ARG A 111 -6.49 -6.29 -9.34
N ASN A 112 -7.59 -7.01 -9.57
CA ASN A 112 -8.52 -7.42 -8.51
C ASN A 112 -8.04 -8.67 -7.73
N ILE A 113 -7.15 -9.46 -8.31
CA ILE A 113 -6.61 -10.68 -7.69
C ILE A 113 -5.32 -10.39 -6.90
N CYS A 114 -4.46 -9.52 -7.42
CA CYS A 114 -3.16 -9.16 -6.84
C CYS A 114 -3.13 -7.71 -6.37
N GLY A 115 -3.22 -6.77 -7.33
CA GLY A 115 -3.20 -5.34 -7.05
C GLY A 115 -1.92 -4.82 -6.36
N GLY A 116 -0.86 -5.62 -6.21
CA GLY A 116 0.42 -5.26 -5.58
C GLY A 116 0.35 -4.87 -4.11
N CYS A 117 1.52 -4.82 -3.44
CA CYS A 117 1.67 -4.35 -2.07
C CYS A 117 1.67 -2.82 -1.99
N ARG A 118 0.62 -2.28 -1.37
CA ARG A 118 0.44 -0.83 -1.18
C ARG A 118 1.51 -0.23 -0.26
N ALA A 119 2.06 -1.02 0.67
CA ALA A 119 3.18 -0.60 1.50
C ALA A 119 4.48 -0.44 0.70
N ARG A 120 4.76 -1.35 -0.25
CA ARG A 120 5.94 -1.22 -1.13
C ARG A 120 5.78 -0.04 -2.07
N ALA A 121 4.63 0.08 -2.73
CA ALA A 121 4.34 1.24 -3.59
C ALA A 121 4.62 2.55 -2.84
N TYR A 122 4.05 2.72 -1.63
CA TYR A 122 4.27 3.91 -0.82
C TYR A 122 5.73 4.10 -0.39
N HIS A 123 6.39 3.11 0.19
CA HIS A 123 7.75 3.31 0.73
C HIS A 123 8.81 3.59 -0.33
N TYR A 124 8.63 3.04 -1.54
CA TYR A 124 9.59 3.23 -2.62
C TYR A 124 9.31 4.45 -3.49
N THR A 125 8.04 4.85 -3.63
CA THR A 125 7.64 5.89 -4.60
C THR A 125 6.90 7.08 -3.98
N LEU A 126 6.55 6.99 -2.69
CA LEU A 126 5.62 7.88 -1.98
C LEU A 126 4.19 7.91 -2.57
N ASP A 127 3.88 7.04 -3.54
CA ASP A 127 2.54 6.86 -4.08
C ASP A 127 1.92 5.55 -3.55
N VAL A 128 0.95 5.67 -2.65
CA VAL A 128 0.22 4.53 -2.09
C VAL A 128 -0.74 3.87 -3.11
N LEU A 129 -1.17 4.62 -4.12
CA LEU A 129 -2.00 4.13 -5.22
C LEU A 129 -1.15 3.67 -6.40
N GLY A 130 0.15 3.93 -6.34
CA GLY A 130 1.16 3.62 -7.34
C GLY A 130 1.42 2.14 -7.60
N ASP A 131 2.31 1.93 -8.55
CA ASP A 131 2.82 0.62 -8.88
C ASP A 131 3.67 0.03 -7.77
N ASP A 132 3.51 -1.27 -7.53
CA ASP A 132 4.41 -2.00 -6.65
C ASP A 132 5.69 -2.35 -7.41
N PRO A 133 6.86 -1.80 -7.03
CA PRO A 133 8.13 -2.10 -7.70
C PRO A 133 8.63 -3.54 -7.45
N GLY A 134 8.05 -4.26 -6.49
CA GLY A 134 8.33 -5.68 -6.29
C GLY A 134 7.69 -6.60 -7.33
N CYS A 135 6.79 -6.08 -8.16
CA CYS A 135 6.17 -6.84 -9.24
C CYS A 135 7.08 -6.94 -10.46
N ILE A 136 7.20 -8.13 -11.05
CA ILE A 136 7.97 -8.34 -12.29
C ILE A 136 7.44 -7.53 -13.48
N LEU A 137 6.15 -7.20 -13.48
CA LEU A 137 5.52 -6.37 -14.51
C LEU A 137 5.81 -4.87 -14.33
N ASN A 138 6.42 -4.47 -13.21
CA ASN A 138 6.77 -3.08 -12.87
C ASN A 138 8.29 -2.92 -12.74
N LYS A 139 9.06 -3.67 -13.54
CA LYS A 139 10.52 -3.64 -13.51
C LYS A 139 11.07 -2.23 -13.78
N ASP A 140 10.42 -1.48 -14.65
CA ASP A 140 10.74 -0.08 -14.95
C ASP A 140 10.62 0.79 -13.69
N VAL A 141 9.59 0.60 -12.86
CA VAL A 141 9.42 1.32 -11.59
C VAL A 141 10.57 1.02 -10.65
N TRP A 142 10.99 -0.25 -10.55
CA TRP A 142 12.16 -0.63 -9.75
C TRP A 142 13.46 0.01 -10.26
N GLU A 143 13.68 0.05 -11.57
CA GLU A 143 14.85 0.70 -12.16
C GLU A 143 14.87 2.21 -11.88
N ARG A 144 13.71 2.88 -11.93
CA ARG A 144 13.56 4.30 -11.56
C ARG A 144 13.86 4.54 -10.07
N VAL A 145 13.43 3.63 -9.20
CA VAL A 145 13.77 3.64 -7.76
C VAL A 145 15.28 3.56 -7.57
N LEU A 146 15.96 2.66 -8.29
CA LEU A 146 17.42 2.51 -8.22
C LEU A 146 18.16 3.75 -8.73
N ARG A 147 17.61 4.44 -9.75
CA ARG A 147 18.14 5.71 -10.26
C ARG A 147 17.87 6.90 -9.35
N GLY A 148 17.10 6.72 -8.27
CA GLY A 148 16.78 7.78 -7.32
C GLY A 148 15.80 8.82 -7.87
N GLU A 149 14.96 8.45 -8.84
CA GLU A 149 14.00 9.37 -9.48
C GLU A 149 12.82 9.74 -8.58
N TYR A 150 12.61 9.01 -7.49
CA TYR A 150 11.60 9.30 -6.47
C TYR A 150 12.24 10.02 -5.30
N ASP A 151 11.69 11.18 -4.94
CA ASP A 151 12.12 11.91 -3.74
C ASP A 151 11.75 11.08 -2.50
N ARG A 152 12.77 10.57 -1.79
CA ARG A 152 12.59 9.77 -0.57
C ARG A 152 12.56 10.64 0.68
N ASN A 153 12.61 11.96 0.55
CA ASN A 153 12.41 12.86 1.68
C ASN A 153 10.92 12.80 2.08
N LEU A 154 10.63 12.01 3.11
CA LEU A 154 9.29 11.74 3.63
C LEU A 154 8.48 13.02 3.88
N SER A 155 7.55 13.37 2.99
CA SER A 155 6.40 14.17 3.38
C SER A 155 5.39 13.24 4.05
N GLU A 156 5.24 13.29 5.37
CA GLU A 156 4.07 12.65 6.00
C GLU A 156 2.83 13.44 5.59
N PHE A 157 1.99 12.84 4.77
CA PHE A 157 0.63 13.32 4.56
C PHE A 157 -0.20 12.93 5.79
N ASN A 158 -0.73 13.91 6.50
CA ASN A 158 -1.80 13.72 7.47
C ASN A 158 -3.10 13.49 6.68
N TRP A 159 -3.56 12.25 6.60
CA TRP A 159 -4.81 11.89 5.89
C TRP A 159 -6.07 12.16 6.72
N VAL A 160 -5.91 12.59 7.97
CA VAL A 160 -7.00 13.00 8.86
C VAL A 160 -7.36 14.47 8.61
N GLU A 161 -6.36 15.33 8.40
CA GLU A 161 -6.55 16.79 8.20
C GLU A 161 -6.13 17.31 6.81
N VAL A 162 -5.60 16.44 5.93
CA VAL A 162 -5.12 16.79 4.59
C VAL A 162 -3.97 17.80 4.61
N GLU A 163 -3.06 17.68 5.59
CA GLU A 163 -1.85 18.51 5.69
C GLU A 163 -0.60 17.70 5.32
N ALA A 164 0.40 18.32 4.67
CA ALA A 164 1.67 17.69 4.32
C ALA A 164 2.80 18.20 5.22
N PHE A 165 3.45 17.31 5.97
CA PHE A 165 4.59 17.62 6.82
C PHE A 165 5.88 17.07 6.25
N LEU A 166 6.89 17.91 6.04
CA LEU A 166 8.24 17.45 5.68
C LEU A 166 8.93 16.82 6.90
N ARG A 167 9.08 15.49 6.91
CA ARG A 167 10.06 14.79 7.74
C ARG A 167 11.27 14.45 6.87
N LYS A 168 12.45 14.94 7.26
CA LYS A 168 13.68 14.27 6.80
C LYS A 168 13.65 12.87 7.39
N PRO A 169 13.77 11.77 6.60
CA PRO A 169 13.95 10.45 7.17
C PRO A 169 15.19 10.51 8.06
N ARG A 170 15.03 10.38 9.39
CA ARG A 170 16.14 9.97 10.22
C ARG A 170 16.28 8.47 9.99
N LEU A 171 16.95 8.11 8.91
CA LEU A 171 17.67 6.84 8.88
C LEU A 171 18.58 6.88 10.11
N PHE A 172 18.29 6.04 11.11
CA PHE A 172 19.25 5.74 12.18
C PHE A 172 20.40 4.93 11.57
N ILE A 173 21.18 5.57 10.72
CA ILE A 173 22.55 5.15 10.44
C ILE A 173 23.38 5.93 11.45
N ASN A 174 24.17 5.23 12.27
CA ASN A 174 25.17 5.83 13.16
C ASN A 174 26.17 6.66 12.33
N GLN A 175 25.81 7.87 11.99
CA GLN A 175 26.68 8.85 11.36
C GLN A 175 26.64 10.11 12.24
N PRO A 176 27.81 10.67 12.59
CA PRO A 176 27.90 11.82 13.46
C PRO A 176 27.17 13.02 12.85
N ILE A 177 26.42 13.74 13.69
CA ILE A 177 25.55 14.86 13.31
C ILE A 177 26.42 16.04 12.84
N PRO A 178 26.29 16.53 11.59
CA PRO A 178 26.86 17.81 11.21
C PRO A 178 26.00 18.94 11.76
N GLU A 179 26.67 20.00 12.19
CA GLU A 179 26.11 21.17 12.87
C GLU A 179 24.94 21.82 12.08
N GLN A 180 23.88 22.17 12.82
CA GLN A 180 22.57 22.54 12.29
C GLN A 180 22.62 23.76 11.34
N SER A 181 22.34 23.56 10.05
CA SER A 181 22.00 24.68 9.16
C SER A 181 20.49 25.00 9.25
N LYS A 182 20.21 26.29 9.46
CA LYS A 182 18.90 26.88 9.78
C LYS A 182 17.77 26.41 8.84
N MET A 183 16.70 25.93 9.46
CA MET A 183 15.45 25.49 8.85
C MET A 183 14.74 26.65 8.12
N ARG A 184 14.63 26.61 6.78
CA ARG A 184 13.79 27.55 6.01
C ARG A 184 12.39 26.99 5.85
N LYS A 185 11.39 27.65 6.44
CA LYS A 185 9.96 27.41 6.16
C LYS A 185 9.67 27.90 4.73
N ARG A 186 9.25 27.02 3.82
CA ARG A 186 8.63 27.42 2.55
C ARG A 186 7.17 26.98 2.56
N LYS A 187 6.24 27.95 2.47
CA LYS A 187 4.84 27.68 2.14
C LYS A 187 4.79 27.36 0.65
N ILE A 188 4.39 26.15 0.28
CA ILE A 188 4.06 25.82 -1.10
C ILE A 188 2.54 26.00 -1.22
N ALA A 189 2.11 26.94 -2.06
CA ALA A 189 0.70 27.13 -2.37
C ALA A 189 0.25 26.00 -3.31
N LEU A 190 -0.69 25.18 -2.86
CA LEU A 190 -1.41 24.25 -3.73
C LEU A 190 -2.26 25.05 -4.72
N HIS A 191 -1.79 25.18 -5.95
CA HIS A 191 -2.64 25.67 -7.03
C HIS A 191 -3.65 24.58 -7.41
N SER A 192 -4.92 24.88 -7.12
CA SER A 192 -6.12 24.48 -7.86
C SER A 192 -6.07 23.13 -8.58
N ILE A 193 -6.53 22.09 -7.90
CA ILE A 193 -7.17 20.94 -8.56
C ILE A 193 -8.53 21.46 -9.04
N HIS A 194 -8.62 21.80 -10.33
CA HIS A 194 -9.90 21.97 -11.02
C HIS A 194 -10.12 20.75 -11.91
N SER A 195 -11.29 20.15 -11.72
CA SER A 195 -12.15 19.48 -12.70
C SER A 195 -11.47 18.66 -13.79
N PHE A 196 -11.59 17.33 -13.71
CA PHE A 196 -12.14 16.43 -14.74
C PHE A 196 -12.44 15.06 -14.12
#